data_AF-A0A1I4SUC9-F1
#
_entry.id   AF-A0A1I4SUC9-F1
#
_cell.length_a   1.000
_cell.length_b   1.000
_cell.length_c   1.000
_cell.angle_alpha   90.00
_cell.angle_beta   90.00
_cell.angle_gamma   90.00
#
_symmetry.space_group_name_H-M   'P 1'
#
loop_
_entity.id
_entity.type
_entity.pdbx_description
1 polymer ?
#
loop_
_entity_poly.entity_id
_entity_poly.type
_entity_poly.pdbx_seq_one_letter_code
_entity_poly.pdbx_strand_id
1 'polypeptide(L)'
;MSDYFAAIVHDPLRKRVNGSESLLYQKLRVLRFIDWLKGQKNKILLVVAHEETMRVFIAYFEGGIEDDQLRKIHIGNCEYRHYMLNCT
;
A
#
# COMPACT_ATOMS: atom_id res chain seq x y z
N MET A 1 -7.51 12.74 -13.96
CA MET A 1 -7.75 11.85 -12.80
C MET A 1 -9.17 11.30 -12.76
N SER A 2 -10.20 12.10 -13.08
CA SER A 2 -11.63 11.71 -13.14
C SER A 2 -11.91 10.38 -13.86
N ASP A 3 -11.43 10.24 -15.11
CA ASP A 3 -11.87 9.14 -15.97
C ASP A 3 -11.34 7.75 -15.55
N TYR A 4 -10.20 7.72 -14.86
CA TYR A 4 -9.63 6.49 -14.30
C TYR A 4 -10.49 5.92 -13.16
N PHE A 5 -10.98 6.79 -12.28
CA PHE A 5 -11.83 6.39 -11.16
C PHE A 5 -13.23 5.97 -11.63
N ALA A 6 -13.78 6.65 -12.64
CA ALA A 6 -15.04 6.26 -13.27
C ALA A 6 -14.92 4.87 -13.94
N ALA A 7 -13.81 4.59 -14.63
CA ALA A 7 -13.60 3.33 -15.33
C ALA A 7 -13.55 2.11 -14.40
N ILE A 8 -13.16 2.28 -13.13
CA ILE A 8 -13.02 1.18 -12.15
C ILE A 8 -14.06 1.21 -11.02
N VAL A 9 -15.02 2.13 -11.06
CA VAL A 9 -15.99 2.33 -9.96
C VAL A 9 -16.80 1.07 -9.64
N HIS A 10 -17.08 0.25 -10.65
CA HIS A 10 -17.86 -0.98 -10.50
C HIS A 10 -17.04 -2.19 -9.98
N ASP A 11 -15.71 -2.13 -10.03
CA ASP A 11 -14.81 -3.12 -9.40
C ASP A 11 -13.42 -2.52 -9.13
N PRO A 12 -13.29 -1.68 -8.08
CA PRO A 12 -12.09 -0.89 -7.84
C PRO A 12 -10.87 -1.74 -7.41
N LEU A 13 -11.13 -2.94 -6.91
CA LEU A 13 -10.09 -3.81 -6.35
C LEU A 13 -9.45 -4.71 -7.41
N ARG A 14 -10.26 -5.21 -8.35
CA ARG A 14 -9.80 -6.22 -9.32
C ARG A 14 -9.71 -5.69 -10.75
N LYS A 15 -10.45 -4.64 -11.10
CA LYS A 15 -10.43 -4.11 -12.48
C LYS A 15 -9.08 -3.46 -12.81
N ARG A 16 -8.53 -3.88 -13.94
CA ARG A 16 -7.34 -3.30 -14.56
C ARG A 16 -7.79 -2.24 -15.56
N VAL A 17 -7.13 -1.08 -15.59
CA VAL A 17 -7.37 -0.07 -16.63
C VAL A 17 -6.36 -0.28 -17.74
N ASN A 18 -6.82 -0.65 -18.94
CA ASN A 18 -5.96 -0.77 -20.13
C ASN A 18 -4.67 -1.60 -19.91
N GLY A 19 -4.77 -2.73 -19.19
CA GLY A 19 -3.61 -3.60 -18.90
C GLY A 19 -2.75 -3.17 -17.70
N SER A 20 -3.13 -2.11 -16.98
CA SER A 20 -2.47 -1.68 -15.74
C SER A 20 -2.60 -2.72 -14.61
N GLU A 21 -1.78 -2.55 -13.59
CA GLU A 21 -1.94 -3.27 -12.33
C GLU A 21 -3.26 -2.91 -11.64
N SER A 22 -3.88 -3.90 -10.97
CA SER A 22 -5.04 -3.68 -10.10
C SER A 22 -4.60 -3.37 -8.67
N LEU A 23 -5.45 -2.70 -7.89
CA LEU A 23 -5.13 -2.33 -6.52
C LEU A 23 -4.81 -3.55 -5.64
N LEU A 24 -5.52 -4.66 -5.84
CA LEU A 24 -5.24 -5.91 -5.12
C LEU A 24 -3.87 -6.51 -5.50
N TYR A 25 -3.48 -6.48 -6.78
CA TYR A 25 -2.18 -7.03 -7.20
C TYR A 25 -1.02 -6.18 -6.67
N GLN A 26 -1.19 -4.86 -6.67
CA GLN A 26 -0.26 -3.92 -6.03
C GLN A 26 -0.13 -4.19 -4.54
N LYS A 27 -1.26 -4.32 -3.82
CA LYS A 27 -1.28 -4.68 -2.40
C LYS A 27 -0.49 -5.95 -2.12
N LEU A 28 -0.77 -7.03 -2.86
CA LEU A 28 -0.07 -8.31 -2.70
C LEU A 28 1.44 -8.19 -2.94
N ARG A 29 1.88 -7.39 -3.93
CA ARG A 29 3.29 -7.16 -4.17
C ARG A 29 3.95 -6.41 -3.01
N VAL A 30 3.28 -5.38 -2.47
CA VAL A 30 3.80 -4.62 -1.34
C VAL A 30 3.84 -5.48 -0.06
N LEU A 31 2.86 -6.34 0.17
CA LEU A 31 2.88 -7.28 1.30
C LEU A 31 4.08 -8.25 1.22
N ARG A 32 4.34 -8.84 0.05
CA ARG A 32 5.54 -9.67 -0.16
C ARG A 32 6.84 -8.88 0.06
N PHE A 33 6.86 -7.61 -0.32
CA PHE A 33 7.99 -6.74 -0.07
C PHE A 33 8.18 -6.49 1.44
N ILE A 34 7.11 -6.24 2.19
CA ILE A 34 7.15 -6.11 3.65
C ILE A 34 7.68 -7.40 4.29
N ASP A 35 7.20 -8.57 3.87
CA ASP A 35 7.72 -9.85 4.37
C ASP A 35 9.21 -10.03 4.07
N TRP A 36 9.67 -9.63 2.89
CA TRP A 36 11.09 -9.63 2.55
C TRP A 36 11.90 -8.62 3.40
N LEU A 37 11.34 -7.44 3.72
CA LEU A 37 11.99 -6.45 4.60
C LEU A 37 12.22 -7.00 6.01
N LYS A 38 11.29 -7.81 6.53
CA LYS A 38 11.42 -8.46 7.84
C LYS A 38 12.60 -9.43 7.93
N GLY A 39 13.04 -9.98 6.80
CA GLY A 39 14.23 -10.84 6.72
C GLY A 39 15.57 -10.09 6.63
N GLN A 40 15.56 -8.76 6.50
CA GLN A 40 16.80 -7.99 6.38
C GLN A 40 17.50 -7.86 7.74
N LYS A 41 18.84 -7.87 7.72
CA LYS A 41 19.66 -7.75 8.94
C LYS A 41 19.71 -6.33 9.53
N ASN A 42 19.26 -5.34 8.76
CA ASN A 42 19.27 -3.94 9.16
C ASN A 42 18.22 -3.68 10.24
N LYS A 43 18.63 -3.02 11.33
CA LYS A 43 17.75 -2.72 12.47
C LYS A 43 16.87 -1.48 12.25
N ILE A 44 17.26 -0.61 11.31
CA ILE A 44 16.55 0.63 10.97
C ILE A 44 16.55 0.75 9.45
N LEU A 45 15.38 0.94 8.86
CA LEU A 45 15.16 1.00 7.41
C LEU A 45 14.36 2.25 7.07
N LEU A 46 14.77 2.97 6.02
CA LEU A 46 13.99 4.04 5.41
C LEU A 46 13.46 3.55 4.06
N VAL A 47 12.14 3.57 3.89
CA VAL A 47 11.47 3.22 2.64
C VAL A 47 10.89 4.50 2.05
N VAL A 48 11.33 4.88 0.85
CA VAL A 48 10.79 6.01 0.10
C VAL A 48 9.88 5.46 -1.00
N ALA A 49 8.59 5.80 -0.95
CA ALA A 49 7.60 5.25 -1.88
C ALA A 49 6.45 6.23 -2.15
N HIS A 50 5.70 5.96 -3.22
CA HIS A 50 4.49 6.70 -3.57
C HIS A 50 3.32 6.41 -2.61
N GLU A 51 2.30 7.27 -2.63
CA GLU A 51 1.11 7.21 -1.77
C GLU A 51 0.47 5.81 -1.81
N GLU A 52 0.31 5.21 -2.98
CA GLU A 52 -0.31 3.89 -3.14
C GLU A 52 0.42 2.78 -2.37
N THR A 53 1.75 2.82 -2.33
CA THR A 53 2.55 1.88 -1.54
C THR A 53 2.43 2.20 -0.06
N MET A 54 2.51 3.49 0.30
CA MET A 54 2.35 3.95 1.69
C MET A 54 1.01 3.54 2.30
N ARG A 55 -0.08 3.54 1.53
CA ARG A 55 -1.40 3.06 1.96
C ARG A 55 -1.38 1.61 2.44
N VAL A 56 -0.64 0.75 1.74
CA VAL A 56 -0.53 -0.68 2.11
C VAL A 56 0.34 -0.85 3.35
N PHE A 57 1.40 -0.03 3.51
CA PHE A 57 2.19 -0.01 4.73
C PHE A 57 1.33 0.41 5.94
N ILE A 58 0.56 1.49 5.81
CA ILE A 58 -0.35 1.96 6.87
C ILE A 58 -1.34 0.86 7.24
N ALA A 59 -2.04 0.27 6.27
CA ALA A 59 -2.99 -0.80 6.55
C ALA A 59 -2.36 -2.05 7.17
N TYR A 60 -1.13 -2.40 6.78
CA TYR A 60 -0.40 -3.52 7.38
C TYR A 60 -0.02 -3.27 8.83
N PHE A 61 0.54 -2.10 9.14
CA PHE A 61 1.08 -1.79 10.47
C PHE A 61 0.02 -1.30 11.46
N GLU A 62 -0.99 -0.56 11.02
CA GLU A 62 -2.07 -0.05 11.89
C GLU A 62 -3.19 -1.09 12.07
N GLY A 63 -3.39 -1.99 11.10
CA GLY A 63 -4.41 -3.05 11.14
C GLY A 63 -5.84 -2.52 11.05
N GLY A 64 -6.82 -3.43 10.94
CA GLY A 64 -8.25 -3.07 10.94
C GLY A 64 -8.75 -2.29 9.71
N ILE A 65 -7.94 -2.17 8.66
CA ILE A 65 -8.30 -1.48 7.42
C ILE A 65 -8.68 -2.51 6.34
N GLU A 66 -9.94 -2.48 5.92
CA GLU A 66 -10.44 -3.28 4.80
C GLU A 66 -9.92 -2.76 3.44
N ASP A 67 -9.87 -3.65 2.44
CA ASP A 67 -9.24 -3.36 1.14
C ASP A 67 -9.90 -2.20 0.40
N ASP A 68 -11.20 -2.03 0.56
CA ASP A 68 -11.98 -0.94 -0.03
C ASP A 68 -11.68 0.42 0.62
N GLN A 69 -11.23 0.43 1.88
CA GLN A 69 -10.84 1.62 2.63
C GLN A 69 -9.43 2.12 2.27
N LEU A 70 -8.59 1.28 1.65
CA LEU A 70 -7.19 1.65 1.32
C LEU A 70 -7.09 2.97 0.56
N ARG A 71 -8.04 3.24 -0.35
CA ARG A 71 -8.06 4.46 -1.17
C ARG A 71 -8.35 5.73 -0.36
N LYS A 72 -9.01 5.60 0.78
CA LYS A 72 -9.39 6.73 1.67
C LYS A 72 -8.22 7.22 2.51
N ILE A 73 -7.16 6.41 2.62
CA ILE A 73 -5.93 6.83 3.27
C ILE A 73 -5.24 7.85 2.37
N HIS A 74 -4.95 9.02 2.92
CA HIS A 74 -4.20 10.08 2.27
C HIS A 74 -2.92 10.36 3.04
N ILE A 75 -1.84 10.57 2.30
CA ILE A 75 -0.53 10.92 2.82
C ILE A 75 -0.07 12.17 2.08
N GLY A 76 0.26 13.23 2.82
CA GLY A 76 0.80 14.45 2.26
C GLY A 76 2.23 14.28 1.74
N ASN A 77 2.67 15.16 0.86
CA ASN A 77 4.06 15.18 0.40
C ASN A 77 5.01 15.40 1.58
N CYS A 78 6.11 14.64 1.60
CA CYS A 78 7.12 14.66 2.68
C CYS A 78 6.62 14.23 4.06
N GLU A 79 5.38 13.73 4.18
CA GLU A 79 4.95 13.06 5.40
C GLU A 79 5.66 11.71 5.53
N TYR A 80 6.03 11.36 6.77
CA TYR A 80 6.59 10.05 7.08
C TYR A 80 5.81 9.39 8.20
N ARG A 81 5.87 8.05 8.20
CA ARG A 81 5.35 7.21 9.28
C ARG A 81 6.51 6.42 9.84
N HIS A 82 6.46 6.17 11.15
CA HIS A 82 7.46 5.36 11.84
C HIS A 82 6.76 4.16 12.45
N TYR A 83 7.29 2.97 12.16
CA TYR A 83 6.77 1.71 12.65
C TYR A 83 7.88 0.96 13.38
N MET A 84 7.54 0.36 14.52
CA MET A 84 8.42 -0.54 15.23
C MET A 84 7.92 -1.96 15.06
N LEU A 85 8.77 -2.83 14.52
CA LEU A 85 8.49 -4.24 14.42
C LEU A 85 9.26 -4.96 15.52
N ASN A 86 8.54 -5.46 16.53
CA ASN A 86 9.16 -6.29 17.55
C ASN A 86 9.45 -7.65 16.94
N CYS A 87 10.72 -7.95 16.67
CA CYS A 87 11.14 -9.29 16.30
C CYS A 87 11.02 -10.19 17.55
N THR A 88 9.95 -10.99 17.63
CA THR A 88 9.87 -12.16 18.52
C THR A 88 10.62 -13.34 17.93
#